data_AF-A0A4Q3N7S8-F1
#
_entry.id   AF-A0A4Q3N7S8-F1
#
_cell.length_a   1.000
_cell.length_b   1.000
_cell.length_c   1.000
_cell.angle_alpha   90.00
_cell.angle_beta   90.00
_cell.angle_gamma   90.00
#
_symmetry.space_group_name_H-M   'P 1'
#
loop_
_entity.id
_entity.type
_entity.pdbx_description
1 polymer ?
#
loop_
_entity_poly.entity_id
_entity_poly.type
_entity_poly.pdbx_seq_one_letter_code
_entity_poly.pdbx_strand_id
1 'polypeptide(L)'
;MTILLAVATITIAAARTLARRRGAGRAPEFLTDGSGLPPVSLAQARAVMRHAEGAALRQAETGQVIPNPHKPGTREHIIWAAHHGATLLDLEP
;
A
#
# COMPACT_ATOMS: atom_id res chain seq x y z
N MET A 1 43.06 -10.60 -14.12
CA MET A 1 41.61 -10.26 -14.18
C MET A 1 40.88 -10.84 -12.97
N THR A 2 41.13 -10.32 -11.77
CA THR A 2 40.57 -10.92 -10.52
C THR A 2 40.13 -9.88 -9.48
N ILE A 3 40.54 -8.61 -9.63
CA ILE A 3 40.27 -7.54 -8.66
C ILE A 3 38.89 -6.88 -8.89
N LEU A 4 38.37 -6.90 -10.12
CA LEU A 4 37.09 -6.24 -10.47
C LEU A 4 35.84 -6.97 -9.92
N LEU A 5 35.95 -8.25 -9.58
CA LEU A 5 34.81 -9.04 -9.07
C LEU A 5 34.55 -8.83 -7.57
N ALA A 6 35.55 -8.43 -6.78
CA ALA A 6 35.38 -8.21 -5.34
C ALA A 6 34.70 -6.87 -5.01
N VAL A 7 34.84 -5.85 -5.87
CA VAL A 7 34.25 -4.51 -5.64
C VAL A 7 32.73 -4.50 -5.92
N ALA A 8 32.28 -5.33 -6.86
CA ALA A 8 30.86 -5.43 -7.23
C ALA A 8 30.00 -6.09 -6.14
N THR A 9 30.54 -7.01 -5.35
CA THR A 9 29.77 -7.68 -4.28
C THR A 9 29.62 -6.82 -3.04
N ILE A 10 30.62 -6.01 -2.69
CA ILE A 10 30.60 -5.12 -1.52
C ILE A 10 29.57 -4.00 -1.70
N THR A 11 29.45 -3.45 -2.91
CA THR A 11 28.47 -2.39 -3.22
C THR A 11 27.02 -2.89 -3.09
N ILE A 12 26.73 -4.12 -3.52
CA ILE A 12 25.39 -4.72 -3.43
C ILE A 12 25.01 -4.98 -1.96
N ALA A 13 25.94 -5.51 -1.16
CA ALA A 13 25.70 -5.77 0.27
C ALA A 13 25.46 -4.46 1.04
N ALA A 14 26.25 -3.41 0.76
CA ALA A 14 26.08 -2.09 1.37
C ALA A 14 24.75 -1.44 1.00
N ALA A 15 24.36 -1.49 -0.29
CA ALA A 15 23.08 -0.97 -0.77
C ALA A 15 21.88 -1.68 -0.11
N ARG A 16 21.94 -3.01 0.00
CA ARG A 16 20.87 -3.82 0.64
C ARG A 16 20.75 -3.52 2.14
N THR A 17 21.87 -3.27 2.81
CA THR A 17 21.90 -2.94 4.25
C THR A 17 21.41 -1.51 4.49
N LEU A 18 21.78 -0.55 3.62
CA LEU A 18 21.32 0.82 3.69
C LEU A 18 19.81 0.94 3.39
N ALA A 19 19.29 0.17 2.43
CA ALA A 19 17.86 0.07 2.16
C ALA A 19 17.08 -0.48 3.36
N ARG A 20 17.60 -1.53 4.01
CA ARG A 20 17.00 -2.05 5.26
C ARG A 20 17.02 -1.02 6.39
N ARG A 21 18.12 -0.26 6.54
CA ARG A 21 18.23 0.78 7.58
C ARG A 21 17.31 1.98 7.31
N ARG A 22 17.13 2.40 6.05
CA ARG A 22 16.15 3.43 5.69
C ARG A 22 14.71 2.98 5.92
N GLY A 23 14.41 1.69 5.73
CA GLY A 23 13.11 1.11 6.06
C GLY A 23 12.87 0.96 7.58
N ALA A 24 13.91 0.69 8.35
CA ALA A 24 13.80 0.40 9.79
C ALA A 24 13.72 1.63 10.71
N GLY A 25 14.01 2.83 10.21
CA GLY A 25 14.10 4.06 11.03
C GLY A 25 12.84 4.92 11.11
N ARG A 26 11.81 4.65 10.29
CA ARG A 26 10.57 5.44 10.32
C ARG A 26 9.55 4.70 11.17
N ALA A 27 9.29 5.22 12.38
CA ALA A 27 8.20 4.73 13.20
C ALA A 27 6.91 4.68 12.35
N PRO A 28 6.14 3.58 12.40
CA PRO A 28 4.91 3.50 11.64
C PRO A 28 4.02 4.68 12.03
N GLU A 29 3.74 5.54 11.06
CA GLU A 29 2.79 6.63 11.22
C GLU A 29 1.40 5.98 11.23
N PHE A 30 0.65 6.15 12.33
CA PHE A 30 -0.68 5.59 12.47
C PHE A 30 -1.72 6.67 12.20
N LEU A 31 -2.73 6.31 11.42
CA LEU A 31 -3.90 7.16 11.24
C LEU A 31 -4.84 6.92 12.43
N THR A 32 -4.95 7.91 13.30
CA THR A 32 -5.96 7.98 14.38
C THR A 32 -6.82 9.22 14.16
N ASP A 33 -8.13 9.07 14.29
CA ASP A 33 -9.12 10.13 13.99
C ASP A 33 -10.24 10.19 15.05
N GLY A 34 -10.03 9.58 16.21
CA GLY A 34 -11.02 9.56 17.30
C GLY A 34 -12.24 8.64 17.04
N SER A 35 -12.28 7.90 15.93
CA SER A 35 -13.42 7.02 15.57
C SER A 35 -13.61 5.78 16.46
N GLY A 36 -12.71 5.52 17.42
CA GLY A 36 -12.71 4.31 18.24
C GLY A 36 -12.30 3.03 17.48
N LEU A 37 -12.03 3.12 16.17
CA LEU A 37 -11.55 2.00 15.37
C LEU A 37 -10.06 1.76 15.58
N PRO A 38 -9.61 0.49 15.54
CA PRO A 38 -8.19 0.16 15.60
C PRO A 38 -7.36 1.01 14.62
N PRO A 39 -6.19 1.51 15.05
CA PRO A 39 -5.33 2.31 14.20
C PRO A 39 -4.79 1.47 13.04
N VAL A 40 -4.68 2.09 11.88
CA VAL A 40 -4.03 1.50 10.70
C VAL A 40 -2.77 2.31 10.41
N SER A 41 -1.67 1.62 10.13
CA SER A 41 -0.44 2.31 9.72
C SER A 41 -0.62 2.94 8.34
N LEU A 42 0.06 4.04 8.07
CA LEU A 42 0.03 4.71 6.77
C LEU A 42 0.45 3.77 5.63
N ALA A 43 1.40 2.87 5.88
CA ALA A 43 1.82 1.86 4.91
C ALA A 43 0.68 0.90 4.57
N GLN A 44 -0.05 0.45 5.59
CA GLN A 44 -1.21 -0.42 5.41
C GLN A 44 -2.38 0.32 4.75
N ALA A 45 -2.69 1.55 5.15
CA ALA A 45 -3.69 2.38 4.49
C ALA A 45 -3.39 2.57 3.00
N ARG A 46 -2.13 2.87 2.64
CA ARG A 46 -1.69 2.97 1.24
C ARG A 46 -1.81 1.65 0.48
N ALA A 47 -1.57 0.52 1.13
CA ALA A 47 -1.77 -0.80 0.51
C ALA A 47 -3.25 -1.07 0.24
N VAL A 48 -4.13 -0.72 1.19
CA VAL A 48 -5.59 -0.82 1.01
C VAL A 48 -6.06 0.08 -0.13
N MET A 49 -5.58 1.32 -0.22
CA MET A 49 -5.94 2.23 -1.31
C MET A 49 -5.51 1.69 -2.68
N ARG A 50 -4.26 1.23 -2.84
CA ARG A 50 -3.83 0.59 -4.10
C ARG A 50 -4.66 -0.63 -4.48
N HIS A 51 -5.08 -1.41 -3.47
CA HIS A 51 -5.94 -2.56 -3.72
C HIS A 51 -7.35 -2.14 -4.18
N ALA A 52 -7.91 -1.10 -3.56
CA ALA A 52 -9.19 -0.50 -3.96
C ALA A 52 -9.13 0.06 -5.38
N GLU A 53 -8.07 0.79 -5.73
CA GLU A 53 -7.85 1.35 -7.07
C GLU A 53 -7.80 0.24 -8.12
N GLY A 54 -6.99 -0.81 -7.90
CA GLY A 54 -6.93 -1.95 -8.81
C GLY A 54 -8.24 -2.73 -8.93
N ALA A 55 -9.08 -2.73 -7.89
CA ALA A 55 -10.42 -3.30 -7.95
C ALA A 55 -11.39 -2.41 -8.76
N ALA A 56 -11.36 -1.10 -8.56
CA ALA A 56 -12.18 -0.15 -9.31
C ALA A 56 -11.87 -0.22 -10.81
N LEU A 57 -10.59 -0.26 -11.20
CA LEU A 57 -10.18 -0.43 -12.60
C LEU A 57 -10.72 -1.73 -13.21
N ARG A 58 -10.55 -2.86 -12.52
CA ARG A 58 -11.10 -4.14 -13.01
C ARG A 58 -12.62 -4.14 -13.09
N GLN A 59 -13.31 -3.48 -12.16
CA GLN A 59 -14.76 -3.32 -12.21
C GLN A 59 -15.16 -2.48 -13.43
N ALA A 60 -14.47 -1.37 -13.70
CA ALA A 60 -14.72 -0.54 -14.88
C ALA A 60 -14.47 -1.30 -16.20
N GLU A 61 -13.43 -2.14 -16.26
CA GLU A 61 -13.11 -2.96 -17.43
C GLU A 61 -14.12 -4.09 -17.66
N THR A 62 -14.60 -4.74 -16.60
CA THR A 62 -15.41 -5.96 -16.70
C THR A 62 -16.91 -5.74 -16.50
N GLY A 63 -17.30 -4.59 -15.95
CA GLY A 63 -18.66 -4.30 -15.48
C GLY A 63 -19.07 -5.13 -14.24
N GLN A 64 -18.19 -5.97 -13.70
CA GLN A 64 -18.50 -6.82 -12.55
C GLN A 64 -18.20 -6.10 -11.24
N VAL A 65 -19.17 -6.12 -10.32
CA VAL A 65 -18.99 -5.55 -8.98
C VAL A 65 -17.93 -6.34 -8.21
N ILE A 66 -16.86 -5.68 -7.79
CA ILE A 66 -15.82 -6.30 -6.97
C ILE A 66 -16.12 -6.02 -5.48
N PRO A 67 -16.35 -7.06 -4.65
CA PRO A 67 -16.70 -6.84 -3.25
C PRO A 67 -15.50 -6.37 -2.44
N ASN A 68 -15.78 -5.55 -1.42
CA ASN A 68 -14.78 -5.14 -0.44
C ASN A 68 -14.27 -6.37 0.34
N PRO A 69 -12.97 -6.68 0.30
CA PRO A 69 -12.41 -7.87 0.95
C PRO A 69 -12.20 -7.68 2.46
N HIS A 70 -12.34 -6.46 2.98
CA HIS A 70 -12.09 -6.14 4.38
C HIS A 70 -13.34 -6.29 5.23
N LYS A 71 -13.16 -6.77 6.47
CA LYS A 71 -14.26 -6.99 7.43
C LYS A 71 -15.04 -5.69 7.67
N PRO A 72 -16.39 -5.69 7.58
CA PRO A 72 -17.19 -4.51 7.92
C PRO A 72 -16.88 -3.95 9.30
N GLY A 73 -16.90 -2.63 9.42
CA GLY A 73 -16.60 -1.92 10.67
C GLY A 73 -15.11 -1.81 11.01
N THR A 74 -14.19 -2.18 10.11
CA THR A 74 -12.77 -1.86 10.29
C THR A 74 -12.35 -0.62 9.50
N ARG A 75 -11.24 -0.01 9.92
CA ARG A 75 -10.69 1.17 9.25
C ARG A 75 -10.27 0.85 7.81
N GLU A 76 -9.74 -0.34 7.56
CA GLU A 76 -9.42 -0.82 6.21
C GLU A 76 -10.66 -0.93 5.33
N HIS A 77 -11.79 -1.40 5.88
CA HIS A 77 -13.04 -1.47 5.14
C HIS A 77 -13.51 -0.09 4.69
N ILE A 78 -13.44 0.90 5.58
CA ILE A 78 -13.81 2.29 5.28
C ILE A 78 -12.86 2.90 4.25
N ILE A 79 -11.54 2.77 4.43
CA ILE A 79 -10.54 3.27 3.49
C ILE A 79 -10.75 2.67 2.10
N TRP A 80 -10.97 1.35 2.02
CA TRP A 80 -11.21 0.65 0.76
C TRP A 80 -12.48 1.17 0.09
N ALA A 81 -13.61 1.24 0.82
CA ALA A 81 -14.89 1.64 0.26
C ALA A 81 -14.87 3.08 -0.24
N ALA A 82 -14.30 4.00 0.53
CA ALA A 82 -14.17 5.40 0.15
C ALA A 82 -13.29 5.57 -1.09
N HIS A 83 -12.12 4.93 -1.12
CA HIS A 83 -11.19 5.07 -2.24
C HIS A 83 -11.71 4.37 -3.51
N HIS A 84 -12.26 3.16 -3.39
CA HIS A 84 -12.87 2.43 -4.51
C HIS A 84 -14.00 3.24 -5.15
N GLY A 85 -14.91 3.79 -4.33
CA GLY A 85 -16.02 4.61 -4.82
C GLY A 85 -15.53 5.89 -5.50
N ALA A 86 -14.55 6.59 -4.92
CA ALA A 86 -13.95 7.77 -5.53
C ALA A 86 -13.29 7.44 -6.89
N THR A 87 -12.50 6.37 -6.96
CA THR A 87 -11.86 5.95 -8.21
C THR A 87 -12.87 5.58 -9.28
N LEU A 88 -13.99 4.91 -8.94
CA LEU A 88 -15.04 4.63 -9.92
C LEU A 88 -15.68 5.92 -10.45
N LEU A 89 -15.97 6.89 -9.59
CA LEU A 89 -16.51 8.18 -10.01
C LEU A 89 -15.56 8.94 -10.93
N ASP A 90 -14.24 8.85 -10.70
CA ASP A 90 -13.23 9.47 -11.55
C ASP A 90 -13.09 8.79 -12.93
N LEU A 91 -13.51 7.52 -13.04
CA LEU A 91 -13.47 6.73 -14.28
C LEU A 91 -14.74 6.86 -15.13
N GLU A 92 -15.86 7.29 -14.53
CA GLU A 92 -17.11 7.55 -15.26
C GLU A 92 -17.04 8.92 -15.97
N PRO A 93 -17.14 8.98 -17.32
CA PRO A 93 -16.98 10.20 -18.11
C PRO A 93 -18.18 11.16 -18.08
#